data_AF-A0A016SZ63-F1
#
_entry.id   AF-A0A016SZ63-F1
#
_cell.length_a   1.000
_cell.length_b   1.000
_cell.length_c   1.000
_cell.angle_alpha   90.00
_cell.angle_beta   90.00
_cell.angle_gamma   90.00
#
_symmetry.space_group_name_H-M   'P 1'
#
loop_
_entity.id
_entity.type
_entity.pdbx_description
1 polymer ?
#
loop_
_entity_poly.entity_id
_entity_poly.type
_entity_poly.pdbx_seq_one_letter_code
_entity_poly.pdbx_strand_id
1 'polypeptide(L)'
;MIRSSYALINLIKAMCGVGVFALPVAFQQAGLWMGVVLAFTLGVVNAHSMIKLVKCSQHLSKKKQLAEDPNKSAVNAIPMTSPSEKSRHTVSDSSASDSESRAFQSGTASGKEEEAEEKRVALNYGNMAEEAFATRKTEWLKKLAKPTKFAVNLCIIGLQLGICSAFYIFVVDHVKEIIDYLFTMDLSRDMLFLAILPFFILIATVRSLVVLSWIGFFGNILVITAIAIIVGQMLFMEHVPMSYLPAVTSIEGVTLAAGSVIYAYSAQGVVLPLENKMRKPQDMLGFFGVISISVAFIFAVYVITGFLGYLTYGDHLKGSITLNLTNSP
;
A
#
# COMPACT_ATOMS: atom_id res chain seq x y z
N MET A 1 14.95 7.75 4.07
CA MET A 1 13.58 8.06 3.63
C MET A 1 13.44 7.80 2.12
N ILE A 2 12.26 7.39 1.63
CA ILE A 2 11.98 7.09 0.22
C ILE A 2 11.28 8.27 -0.50
N ARG A 3 11.43 8.37 -1.84
CA ARG A 3 10.71 9.35 -2.66
C ARG A 3 9.26 8.92 -2.90
N SER A 4 8.39 9.88 -3.21
CA SER A 4 6.96 9.67 -3.45
C SER A 4 6.70 8.72 -4.65
N SER A 5 7.56 8.73 -5.66
CA SER A 5 7.49 7.77 -6.79
C SER A 5 7.70 6.32 -6.34
N TYR A 6 8.67 6.05 -5.46
CA TYR A 6 8.88 4.71 -4.89
C TYR A 6 7.72 4.29 -3.99
N ALA A 7 7.12 5.24 -3.26
CA ALA A 7 5.93 4.96 -2.48
C ALA A 7 4.75 4.53 -3.36
N LEU A 8 4.53 5.24 -4.47
CA LEU A 8 3.51 4.88 -5.47
C LEU A 8 3.71 3.47 -6.04
N ILE A 9 4.93 3.12 -6.43
CA ILE A 9 5.23 1.77 -6.95
C ILE A 9 4.96 0.71 -5.88
N ASN A 10 5.39 0.93 -4.64
CA ASN A 10 5.16 -0.01 -3.55
C ASN A 10 3.67 -0.17 -3.20
N LEU A 11 2.90 0.92 -3.27
CA LEU A 11 1.47 0.87 -3.00
C LEU A 11 0.71 0.16 -4.12
N ILE A 12 1.03 0.45 -5.38
CA ILE A 12 0.49 -0.28 -6.55
C ILE A 12 0.82 -1.77 -6.43
N LYS A 13 2.07 -2.12 -6.14
CA LYS A 13 2.49 -3.51 -5.92
C LYS A 13 1.65 -4.21 -4.84
N ALA A 14 1.36 -3.53 -3.73
CA ALA A 14 0.59 -4.11 -2.65
C ALA A 14 -0.86 -4.45 -3.06
N MET A 15 -1.43 -3.71 -4.02
CA MET A 15 -2.75 -3.99 -4.59
C MET A 15 -2.68 -4.93 -5.81
N CYS A 16 -1.60 -4.90 -6.57
CA CYS A 16 -1.38 -5.73 -7.77
C CYS A 16 -0.82 -7.10 -7.37
N GLY A 17 -1.62 -7.87 -6.63
CA GLY A 17 -1.30 -9.24 -6.20
C GLY A 17 -2.21 -10.29 -6.84
N VAL A 18 -2.22 -11.50 -6.29
CA VAL A 18 -3.08 -12.62 -6.75
C VAL A 18 -4.57 -12.29 -6.79
N GLY A 19 -5.02 -11.29 -6.03
CA GLY A 19 -6.42 -10.83 -6.05
C GLY A 19 -6.88 -10.36 -7.43
N VAL A 20 -5.99 -9.86 -8.29
CA VAL A 20 -6.34 -9.44 -9.66
C VAL A 20 -6.83 -10.61 -10.50
N PHE A 21 -6.30 -11.81 -10.28
CA PHE A 21 -6.63 -13.00 -11.07
C PHE A 21 -7.99 -13.59 -10.73
N ALA A 22 -8.54 -13.24 -9.56
CA ALA A 22 -9.89 -13.64 -9.13
C ALA A 22 -10.98 -12.66 -9.60
N LEU A 23 -10.61 -11.51 -10.18
CA LEU A 23 -11.59 -10.49 -10.59
C LEU A 23 -12.55 -10.92 -11.69
N PRO A 24 -12.14 -11.70 -12.72
CA PRO A 24 -13.10 -12.21 -13.70
C PRO A 24 -14.24 -13.02 -13.05
N VAL A 25 -13.91 -13.85 -12.06
CA VAL A 25 -14.90 -14.61 -11.28
C VAL A 25 -15.80 -13.67 -10.49
N ALA A 26 -15.27 -12.59 -9.92
CA ALA A 26 -16.09 -11.59 -9.24
C ALA A 26 -17.09 -10.92 -10.20
N PHE A 27 -16.69 -10.65 -11.44
CA PHE A 27 -17.56 -10.09 -12.47
C PHE A 27 -18.61 -11.10 -12.95
N GLN A 28 -18.23 -12.38 -13.07
CA GLN A 28 -19.18 -13.47 -13.32
C GLN A 28 -20.23 -13.57 -12.20
N GLN A 29 -19.79 -13.46 -10.94
CA GLN A 29 -20.67 -13.56 -9.78
C GLN A 29 -21.58 -12.34 -9.62
N ALA A 30 -21.15 -11.13 -9.96
CA ALA A 30 -21.95 -9.90 -9.83
C ALA A 30 -22.80 -9.56 -11.07
N GLY A 31 -22.36 -10.00 -12.25
CA GLY A 31 -22.82 -9.50 -13.55
C GLY A 31 -21.87 -8.44 -14.11
N LEU A 32 -21.86 -8.30 -15.43
CA LEU A 32 -20.84 -7.55 -16.17
C LEU A 32 -20.78 -6.07 -15.75
N TRP A 33 -21.92 -5.38 -15.74
CA TRP A 33 -22.00 -3.95 -15.39
C TRP A 33 -21.96 -3.73 -13.88
N MET A 34 -22.58 -4.62 -13.11
CA MET A 34 -22.50 -4.55 -11.65
C MET A 34 -21.08 -4.75 -11.15
N GLY A 35 -20.27 -5.60 -11.78
CA GLY A 35 -18.85 -5.74 -11.47
C GLY A 35 -18.08 -4.42 -11.62
N VAL A 36 -18.34 -3.64 -12.69
CA VAL A 36 -17.72 -2.33 -12.91
C VAL A 36 -18.13 -1.32 -11.83
N VAL A 37 -19.44 -1.22 -11.55
CA VAL A 37 -19.97 -0.32 -10.50
C VAL A 37 -19.42 -0.70 -9.13
N LEU A 38 -19.37 -1.99 -8.82
CA LEU A 38 -18.86 -2.52 -7.57
C LEU A 38 -17.36 -2.26 -7.41
N ALA A 39 -16.56 -2.47 -8.46
CA ALA A 39 -15.14 -2.14 -8.48
C ALA A 39 -14.89 -0.64 -8.25
N PHE A 40 -15.68 0.22 -8.90
CA PHE A 40 -15.55 1.67 -8.75
C PHE A 40 -15.90 2.13 -7.34
N THR A 41 -17.08 1.71 -6.83
CA THR A 41 -17.56 2.11 -5.50
C THR A 41 -16.65 1.63 -4.39
N LEU A 42 -16.21 0.36 -4.43
CA LEU A 42 -15.28 -0.20 -3.44
C LEU A 42 -13.89 0.41 -3.56
N GLY A 43 -13.42 0.73 -4.77
CA GLY A 43 -12.19 1.48 -5.00
C GLY A 43 -12.22 2.86 -4.35
N VAL A 44 -13.30 3.62 -4.53
CA VAL A 44 -13.50 4.93 -3.88
C VAL A 44 -13.55 4.81 -2.37
N VAL A 45 -14.30 3.83 -1.82
CA VAL A 45 -14.37 3.58 -0.38
C VAL A 45 -12.99 3.22 0.18
N ASN A 46 -12.21 2.41 -0.53
CA ASN A 46 -10.88 2.01 -0.12
C ASN A 46 -9.90 3.21 -0.11
N ALA A 47 -9.86 3.99 -1.20
CA ALA A 47 -9.06 5.22 -1.27
C ALA A 47 -9.43 6.20 -0.16
N HIS A 48 -10.73 6.44 0.04
CA HIS A 48 -11.22 7.35 1.07
C HIS A 48 -10.82 6.88 2.48
N SER A 49 -10.91 5.58 2.75
CA SER A 49 -10.51 4.99 4.03
C SER A 49 -9.01 5.15 4.28
N MET A 50 -8.16 4.88 3.28
CA MET A 50 -6.71 5.09 3.38
C MET A 50 -6.35 6.57 3.57
N ILE A 51 -7.00 7.49 2.84
CA ILE A 51 -6.80 8.94 2.97
C ILE A 51 -7.15 9.41 4.38
N LYS A 52 -8.30 8.98 4.94
CA LYS A 52 -8.68 9.32 6.31
C LYS A 52 -7.67 8.79 7.32
N LEU A 53 -7.22 7.55 7.15
CA LEU A 53 -6.26 6.93 8.05
C LEU A 53 -4.92 7.71 8.07
N VAL A 54 -4.39 8.07 6.90
CA VAL A 54 -3.15 8.86 6.79
C VAL A 54 -3.34 10.28 7.33
N LYS A 55 -4.50 10.92 7.07
CA LYS A 55 -4.80 12.24 7.66
C LYS A 55 -4.80 12.19 9.19
N CYS A 56 -5.41 11.17 9.78
CA CYS A 56 -5.40 10.94 11.22
C CYS A 56 -3.96 10.71 11.73
N SER A 57 -3.18 9.85 11.06
CA SER A 57 -1.76 9.61 11.36
C SER A 57 -0.97 10.91 11.46
N GLN A 58 -1.08 11.74 10.41
CA GLN A 58 -0.36 13.02 10.31
C GLN A 58 -0.80 14.01 11.38
N HIS A 59 -2.10 14.11 11.63
CA HIS A 59 -2.64 15.01 12.66
C HIS A 59 -2.15 14.63 14.07
N LEU A 60 -2.25 13.35 14.43
CA LEU A 60 -1.83 12.85 15.74
C LEU A 60 -0.31 12.91 15.92
N SER A 61 0.45 12.57 14.88
CA SER A 61 1.91 12.67 14.87
C SER A 61 2.39 14.11 15.12
N LYS A 62 1.77 15.11 14.48
CA LYS A 62 2.06 16.54 14.73
C LYS A 62 1.68 16.97 16.14
N LYS A 63 0.48 16.59 16.62
CA LYS A 63 0.02 16.93 17.97
C LYS A 63 0.94 16.36 19.05
N LYS A 64 1.42 15.13 18.86
CA LYS A 64 2.35 14.47 19.78
C LYS A 64 3.72 15.16 19.82
N GLN A 65 4.26 15.53 18.67
CA GLN A 65 5.51 16.31 18.59
C GLN A 65 5.39 17.65 19.32
N LEU A 66 4.26 18.36 19.17
CA LEU A 66 4.02 19.63 19.87
C LEU A 66 3.92 19.46 21.39
N ALA A 67 3.45 18.31 21.88
CA ALA A 67 3.38 18.01 23.31
C ALA A 67 4.76 17.63 23.89
N GLU A 68 5.64 17.01 23.08
CA GLU A 68 6.98 16.60 23.50
C GLU A 68 8.00 17.75 23.43
N ASP A 69 7.86 18.72 22.50
CA ASP A 69 8.76 19.88 22.34
C ASP A 69 8.05 21.24 22.50
N PRO A 70 7.76 21.72 23.73
CA PRO A 70 7.06 22.99 23.95
C PRO A 70 7.82 24.22 23.42
N ASN A 71 9.15 24.14 23.27
CA ASN A 71 9.99 25.25 22.79
C ASN A 71 9.84 25.55 21.27
N LYS A 72 9.33 24.59 20.48
CA LYS A 72 9.03 24.79 19.03
C LYS A 72 7.76 25.63 18.81
N SER A 73 6.81 25.63 19.75
CA SER A 73 5.56 26.41 19.63
C SER A 73 5.78 27.92 19.75
N ALA A 74 6.82 28.36 20.46
CA ALA A 74 7.14 29.78 20.63
C ALA A 74 7.77 30.42 19.39
N VAL A 75 8.52 29.65 18.59
CA VAL A 75 9.20 30.15 17.38
C VAL A 75 8.22 30.45 16.24
N ASN A 76 7.10 29.73 16.15
CA ASN A 76 6.06 29.97 15.14
C ASN A 76 5.05 31.07 15.54
N ALA A 77 5.17 31.65 16.75
CA ALA A 77 4.23 32.63 17.28
C ALA A 77 4.73 34.09 17.21
N ILE A 78 5.89 34.36 16.59
CA ILE A 78 6.37 35.72 16.37
C ILE A 78 5.78 36.24 15.04
N PRO A 79 4.86 37.22 15.04
CA PRO A 79 4.43 37.86 13.81
C PRO A 79 5.60 38.69 13.27
N MET A 80 5.95 38.50 12.00
CA MET A 80 6.74 39.48 11.27
C MET A 80 5.95 40.78 11.14
N THR A 81 6.26 41.76 11.98
CA THR A 81 6.00 43.17 11.67
C THR A 81 7.28 43.94 11.96
N SER A 82 7.94 44.43 10.91
CA SER A 82 8.89 45.53 11.03
C SER A 82 8.12 46.82 11.32
N PRO A 83 8.79 47.86 11.85
CA PRO A 83 9.28 48.86 10.93
C PRO A 83 10.72 49.36 11.20
N SER A 84 11.34 49.73 10.09
CA SER A 84 12.52 50.59 9.95
C SER A 84 12.45 51.87 10.80
N GLU A 85 13.52 52.19 11.54
CA GLU A 85 13.93 53.60 11.73
C GLU A 85 15.43 53.78 12.02
N LYS A 86 16.00 54.80 11.37
CA LYS A 86 17.40 55.25 11.38
C LYS A 86 17.82 55.77 12.76
N SER A 87 19.09 55.56 13.13
CA SER A 87 19.91 56.66 13.68
C SER A 87 21.41 56.45 13.47
N ARG A 88 22.08 57.54 13.10
CA ARG A 88 23.51 57.75 12.84
C ARG A 88 24.24 58.15 14.13
N HIS A 89 25.56 57.90 14.17
CA HIS A 89 26.67 58.65 14.82
C HIS A 89 27.63 57.73 15.60
N THR A 90 28.84 57.42 15.09
CA THR A 90 30.15 58.13 15.01
C THR A 90 31.13 57.77 16.14
N VAL A 91 32.30 57.24 15.70
CA VAL A 91 33.68 57.62 16.08
C VAL A 91 34.34 56.99 17.34
N SER A 92 35.45 56.28 17.05
CA SER A 92 36.73 56.09 17.80
C SER A 92 36.70 55.43 19.20
N ASP A 93 37.69 54.68 19.70
CA ASP A 93 39.12 54.61 19.41
C ASP A 93 39.74 53.36 20.08
N SER A 94 40.89 52.90 19.55
CA SER A 94 42.00 52.21 20.27
C SER A 94 41.75 50.82 20.90
N SER A 95 42.69 49.87 21.02
CA SER A 95 44.02 49.60 20.44
C SER A 95 44.52 48.28 21.06
N ALA A 96 45.20 47.46 20.24
CA ALA A 96 46.34 46.59 20.56
C ALA A 96 46.21 45.41 21.55
N SER A 97 46.30 44.18 21.02
CA SER A 97 47.52 43.33 21.07
C SER A 97 47.17 41.94 20.48
N ASP A 98 47.53 41.69 19.22
CA ASP A 98 48.76 41.01 18.76
C ASP A 98 48.98 39.66 19.46
N SER A 99 48.56 38.54 18.85
CA SER A 99 49.28 37.76 17.80
C SER A 99 50.43 36.97 18.40
N GLU A 100 50.40 35.64 18.30
CA GLU A 100 51.11 34.84 17.30
C GLU A 100 50.76 33.36 17.60
N SER A 101 50.76 32.34 16.74
CA SER A 101 51.15 32.06 15.35
C SER A 101 50.86 30.54 15.24
N ARG A 102 50.23 29.94 14.23
CA ARG A 102 50.75 29.74 12.87
C ARG A 102 49.80 28.86 12.04
N ALA A 103 49.70 29.25 10.77
CA ALA A 103 49.61 28.49 9.52
C ALA A 103 48.43 27.50 9.31
N PHE A 104 47.46 27.78 8.42
CA PHE A 104 47.45 27.90 6.94
C PHE A 104 47.12 26.56 6.24
N GLN A 105 45.86 26.39 5.80
CA GLN A 105 45.52 26.14 4.39
C GLN A 105 44.01 26.18 4.14
N SER A 106 43.58 27.26 3.47
CA SER A 106 42.73 27.27 2.27
C SER A 106 42.04 25.96 1.89
N GLY A 107 40.71 25.98 1.77
CA GLY A 107 40.00 25.00 0.94
C GLY A 107 38.50 24.89 1.14
N THR A 108 37.75 25.63 0.31
CA THR A 108 36.41 25.26 -0.20
C THR A 108 35.24 25.33 0.78
N ALA A 109 34.59 26.49 0.80
CA ALA A 109 33.18 26.60 1.18
C ALA A 109 32.33 25.87 0.13
N SER A 110 32.00 24.61 0.40
CA SER A 110 30.90 23.91 -0.26
C SER A 110 29.77 23.78 0.74
N GLY A 111 28.64 24.42 0.42
CA GLY A 111 27.46 24.45 1.25
C GLY A 111 27.01 23.04 1.62
N LYS A 112 27.08 22.73 2.90
CA LYS A 112 26.26 21.68 3.50
C LYS A 112 24.97 22.36 3.95
N GLU A 113 23.96 22.32 3.10
CA GLU A 113 22.58 22.27 3.57
C GLU A 113 22.41 20.96 4.33
N GLU A 114 22.83 20.95 5.60
CA GLU A 114 22.32 19.97 6.56
C GLU A 114 20.83 20.29 6.75
N GLU A 115 19.97 19.65 5.95
CA GLU A 115 18.57 19.47 6.29
C GLU A 115 18.54 18.84 7.69
N ALA A 116 18.26 19.64 8.71
CA ALA A 116 17.97 19.16 10.05
C ALA A 116 16.88 18.10 9.94
N GLU A 117 17.23 16.84 10.12
CA GLU A 117 16.32 15.70 10.04
C GLU A 117 15.33 15.84 11.21
N GLU A 118 14.21 16.52 10.96
CA GLU A 118 13.11 16.66 11.91
C GLU A 118 12.64 15.25 12.26
N LYS A 119 12.96 14.81 13.49
CA LYS A 119 12.68 13.47 13.98
C LYS A 119 11.17 13.31 14.22
N ARG A 120 10.45 13.11 13.12
CA ARG A 120 8.99 12.94 13.09
C ARG A 120 8.59 11.69 13.87
N VAL A 121 7.65 11.82 14.80
CA VAL A 121 7.08 10.67 15.52
C VAL A 121 6.17 9.88 14.58
N ALA A 122 6.70 8.79 14.01
CA ALA A 122 5.96 7.86 13.16
C ALA A 122 5.00 6.99 14.00
N LEU A 123 3.71 6.98 13.64
CA LEU A 123 2.69 6.17 14.31
C LEU A 123 2.37 4.93 13.47
N ASN A 124 2.41 3.76 14.10
CA ASN A 124 1.88 2.51 13.53
C ASN A 124 0.38 2.38 13.86
N TYR A 125 -0.35 1.48 13.21
CA TYR A 125 -1.82 1.36 13.36
C TYR A 125 -2.28 1.28 14.82
N GLY A 126 -1.76 0.34 15.61
CA GLY A 126 -2.13 0.20 17.02
C GLY A 126 -1.76 1.41 17.87
N ASN A 127 -0.59 2.03 17.62
CA ASN A 127 -0.15 3.23 18.34
C ASN A 127 -0.99 4.46 17.96
N MET A 128 -1.40 4.58 16.69
CA MET A 128 -2.32 5.63 16.26
C MET A 128 -3.68 5.49 16.96
N ALA A 129 -4.20 4.26 17.04
CA ALA A 129 -5.46 4.00 17.73
C ALA A 129 -5.37 4.31 19.22
N GLU A 130 -4.28 3.91 19.89
CA GLU A 130 -4.02 4.28 21.29
C GLU A 130 -4.02 5.80 21.48
N GLU A 131 -3.23 6.50 20.67
CA GLU A 131 -3.05 7.96 20.74
C GLU A 131 -4.36 8.71 20.44
N ALA A 132 -5.20 8.20 19.52
CA ALA A 132 -6.51 8.78 19.20
C ALA A 132 -7.45 8.79 20.41
N PHE A 133 -7.42 7.73 21.23
CA PHE A 133 -8.24 7.62 22.43
C PHE A 133 -7.61 8.34 23.63
N ALA A 134 -6.28 8.31 23.76
CA ALA A 134 -5.55 8.97 24.83
C ALA A 134 -5.66 10.50 24.76
N THR A 135 -5.72 11.08 23.55
CA THR A 135 -5.79 12.53 23.35
C THR A 135 -7.20 13.11 23.50
N ARG A 136 -8.22 12.29 23.80
CA ARG A 136 -9.62 12.72 23.96
C ARG A 136 -9.87 13.24 25.38
N LYS A 137 -10.72 14.27 25.53
CA LYS A 137 -11.04 14.87 26.84
C LYS A 137 -11.86 13.96 27.77
N THR A 138 -12.61 13.01 27.22
CA THR A 138 -13.52 12.14 27.97
C THR A 138 -12.77 10.99 28.64
N GLU A 139 -12.85 10.90 29.97
CA GLU A 139 -12.09 9.92 30.77
C GLU A 139 -12.39 8.44 30.45
N TRP A 140 -13.65 8.10 30.13
CA TRP A 140 -14.00 6.72 29.74
C TRP A 140 -13.28 6.28 28.44
N LEU A 141 -13.11 7.20 27.50
CA LEU A 141 -12.42 6.92 26.23
C LEU A 141 -10.92 6.78 26.41
N LYS A 142 -10.30 7.56 27.31
CA LYS A 142 -8.88 7.40 27.64
C LYS A 142 -8.59 6.00 28.21
N LYS A 143 -9.48 5.49 29.07
CA LYS A 143 -9.37 4.11 29.61
C LYS A 143 -9.41 3.05 28.51
N LEU A 144 -10.05 3.34 27.38
CA LEU A 144 -10.16 2.43 26.24
C LEU A 144 -8.95 2.49 25.27
N ALA A 145 -7.94 3.34 25.51
CA ALA A 145 -6.80 3.49 24.60
C ALA A 145 -5.98 2.20 24.41
N LYS A 146 -5.57 1.57 25.51
CA LYS A 146 -4.82 0.30 25.50
C LYS A 146 -5.60 -0.88 24.89
N PRO A 147 -6.85 -1.16 25.27
CA PRO A 147 -7.61 -2.24 24.64
C PRO A 147 -7.88 -1.98 23.15
N THR A 148 -8.07 -0.72 22.73
CA THR A 148 -8.23 -0.39 21.30
C THR A 148 -6.97 -0.73 20.50
N LYS A 149 -5.78 -0.42 21.02
CA LYS A 149 -4.51 -0.83 20.39
C LYS A 149 -4.43 -2.34 20.17
N PHE A 150 -4.78 -3.11 21.20
CA PHE A 150 -4.78 -4.56 21.12
C PHE A 150 -5.79 -5.05 20.07
N ALA A 151 -7.01 -4.52 20.08
CA ALA A 151 -8.05 -4.86 19.10
C ALA A 151 -7.61 -4.57 17.66
N VAL A 152 -7.05 -3.38 17.39
CA VAL A 152 -6.55 -3.02 16.05
C VAL A 152 -5.42 -3.93 15.60
N ASN A 153 -4.46 -4.23 16.46
CA ASN A 153 -3.39 -5.16 16.13
C ASN A 153 -3.91 -6.58 15.87
N LEU A 154 -4.91 -7.05 16.63
CA LEU A 154 -5.54 -8.35 16.41
C LEU A 154 -6.27 -8.40 15.07
N CYS A 155 -7.00 -7.35 14.70
CA CYS A 155 -7.65 -7.26 13.38
C CYS A 155 -6.63 -7.27 12.23
N ILE A 156 -5.49 -6.59 12.38
CA ILE A 156 -4.42 -6.59 11.37
C ILE A 156 -3.78 -7.96 11.24
N ILE A 157 -3.54 -8.66 12.35
CA ILE A 157 -3.03 -10.03 12.33
C ILE A 157 -4.02 -10.95 11.62
N GLY A 158 -5.32 -10.85 11.96
CA GLY A 158 -6.38 -11.62 11.30
C GLY A 158 -6.45 -11.37 9.78
N LEU A 159 -6.38 -10.09 9.37
CA LEU A 159 -6.33 -9.71 7.95
C LEU A 159 -5.10 -10.33 7.26
N GLN A 160 -3.92 -10.26 7.88
CA GLN A 160 -2.70 -10.78 7.29
C GLN A 160 -2.73 -12.31 7.17
N LEU A 161 -3.29 -13.01 8.16
CA LEU A 161 -3.49 -14.47 8.10
C LEU A 161 -4.42 -14.85 6.93
N GLY A 162 -5.50 -14.09 6.72
CA GLY A 162 -6.40 -14.29 5.58
C GLY A 162 -5.75 -14.06 4.22
N ILE A 163 -4.91 -13.03 4.11
CA ILE A 163 -4.14 -12.78 2.87
C ILE A 163 -3.14 -13.93 2.63
N CYS A 164 -2.42 -14.37 3.66
CA CYS A 164 -1.47 -15.48 3.55
C CYS A 164 -2.15 -16.80 3.15
N SER A 165 -3.33 -17.10 3.67
CA SER A 165 -4.06 -18.32 3.30
C SER A 165 -4.51 -18.31 1.84
N ALA A 166 -5.00 -17.17 1.33
CA ALA A 166 -5.37 -17.01 -0.07
C ALA A 166 -4.16 -17.17 -1.02
N PHE A 167 -3.00 -16.57 -0.68
CA PHE A 167 -1.76 -16.78 -1.42
C PHE A 167 -1.32 -18.25 -1.44
N TYR A 168 -1.46 -18.93 -0.30
CA TYR A 168 -1.09 -20.32 -0.19
C TYR A 168 -1.99 -21.23 -1.05
N ILE A 169 -3.31 -21.03 -1.02
CA ILE A 169 -4.26 -21.75 -1.91
C ILE A 169 -3.88 -21.51 -3.38
N PHE A 170 -3.59 -20.26 -3.74
CA PHE A 170 -3.16 -19.92 -5.09
C PHE A 170 -1.90 -20.69 -5.50
N VAL A 171 -0.88 -20.75 -4.63
CA VAL A 171 0.36 -21.52 -4.91
C VAL A 171 0.06 -23.01 -5.09
N VAL A 172 -0.77 -23.60 -4.23
CA VAL A 172 -1.13 -25.03 -4.33
C VAL A 172 -1.83 -25.32 -5.66
N ASP A 173 -2.81 -24.50 -6.05
CA ASP A 173 -3.56 -24.72 -7.29
C ASP A 173 -2.66 -24.61 -8.54
N HIS A 174 -1.70 -23.68 -8.56
CA HIS A 174 -0.77 -23.53 -9.68
C HIS A 174 0.32 -24.60 -9.70
N VAL A 175 0.83 -25.03 -8.53
CA VAL A 175 1.78 -26.14 -8.48
C VAL A 175 1.12 -27.43 -8.95
N LYS A 176 -0.16 -27.65 -8.63
CA LYS A 176 -0.92 -28.79 -9.16
C LYS A 176 -0.99 -28.72 -10.69
N GLU A 177 -1.37 -27.58 -11.25
CA GLU A 177 -1.45 -27.41 -12.71
C GLU A 177 -0.11 -27.69 -13.41
N ILE A 178 1.00 -27.23 -12.82
CA ILE A 178 2.35 -27.49 -13.35
C ILE A 178 2.70 -28.99 -13.26
N ILE A 179 2.37 -29.67 -12.15
CA ILE A 179 2.66 -31.10 -11.98
C ILE A 179 1.83 -31.94 -12.95
N ASP A 180 0.53 -31.65 -13.05
CA ASP A 180 -0.38 -32.35 -13.95
C ASP A 180 0.08 -32.18 -15.42
N TYR A 181 0.57 -30.98 -15.79
CA TYR A 181 1.10 -30.70 -17.13
C TYR A 181 2.45 -31.37 -17.41
N LEU A 182 3.42 -31.31 -16.49
CA LEU A 182 4.79 -31.81 -16.74
C LEU A 182 4.95 -33.31 -16.52
N PHE A 183 4.25 -33.88 -15.53
CA PHE A 183 4.48 -35.25 -15.09
C PHE A 183 3.28 -36.17 -15.36
N THR A 184 2.15 -35.67 -15.85
CA THR A 184 0.91 -36.45 -16.09
C THR A 184 0.51 -37.31 -14.88
N MET A 185 0.84 -36.85 -13.67
CA MET A 185 0.51 -37.53 -12.43
C MET A 185 -0.67 -36.86 -11.78
N ASP A 186 -1.74 -37.63 -11.56
CA ASP A 186 -2.97 -37.13 -10.95
C ASP A 186 -2.84 -37.11 -9.41
N LEU A 187 -2.02 -36.17 -8.90
CA LEU A 187 -1.88 -35.99 -7.46
C LEU A 187 -3.12 -35.29 -6.90
N SER A 188 -3.66 -35.84 -5.80
CA SER A 188 -4.77 -35.21 -5.08
C SER A 188 -4.36 -33.83 -4.55
N ARG A 189 -5.26 -32.85 -4.71
CA ARG A 189 -5.08 -31.47 -4.22
C ARG A 189 -4.77 -31.42 -2.72
N ASP A 190 -5.41 -32.28 -1.93
CA ASP A 190 -5.23 -32.31 -0.48
C ASP A 190 -3.84 -32.81 -0.06
N MET A 191 -3.29 -33.77 -0.82
CA MET A 191 -1.92 -34.24 -0.62
C MET A 191 -0.92 -33.15 -0.96
N LEU A 192 -1.15 -32.41 -2.06
CA LEU A 192 -0.29 -31.31 -2.46
C LEU A 192 -0.34 -30.15 -1.46
N PHE A 193 -1.52 -29.85 -0.91
CA PHE A 193 -1.69 -28.89 0.18
C PHE A 193 -0.77 -29.28 1.35
N LEU A 194 -0.90 -30.49 1.90
CA LEU A 194 -0.05 -30.96 3.00
C LEU A 194 1.44 -30.99 2.64
N ALA A 195 1.80 -31.33 1.40
CA ALA A 195 3.19 -31.42 0.95
C ALA A 195 3.87 -30.03 0.83
N ILE A 196 3.15 -28.99 0.41
CA ILE A 196 3.70 -27.63 0.25
C ILE A 196 3.81 -26.88 1.59
N LEU A 197 2.95 -27.22 2.56
CA LEU A 197 2.91 -26.58 3.88
C LEU A 197 4.29 -26.48 4.59
N PRO A 198 5.11 -27.55 4.72
CA PRO A 198 6.41 -27.46 5.38
C PRO A 198 7.39 -26.51 4.66
N PHE A 199 7.34 -26.43 3.32
CA PHE A 199 8.15 -25.47 2.56
C PHE A 199 7.72 -24.04 2.84
N PHE A 200 6.42 -23.79 2.96
CA PHE A 200 5.89 -22.46 3.29
C PHE A 200 6.31 -22.02 4.70
N ILE A 201 6.30 -22.93 5.68
CA ILE A 201 6.80 -22.69 7.04
C ILE A 201 8.31 -22.40 7.03
N LEU A 202 9.08 -23.13 6.23
CA LEU A 202 10.51 -22.90 6.07
C LEU A 202 10.81 -21.51 5.49
N ILE A 203 10.08 -21.10 4.44
CA ILE A 203 10.19 -19.77 3.84
C ILE A 203 9.81 -18.69 4.86
N ALA A 204 8.77 -18.90 5.67
CA ALA A 204 8.37 -17.98 6.73
C ALA A 204 9.45 -17.84 7.84
N THR A 205 10.35 -18.80 7.96
CA THR A 205 11.46 -18.78 8.94
C THR A 205 12.68 -17.99 8.44
N VAL A 206 12.71 -17.59 7.16
CA VAL A 206 13.80 -16.79 6.58
C VAL A 206 13.87 -15.42 7.25
N ARG A 207 14.92 -15.19 8.04
CA ARG A 207 15.15 -13.92 8.76
C ARG A 207 15.87 -12.85 7.93
N SER A 208 16.39 -13.19 6.75
CA SER A 208 17.13 -12.24 5.91
C SER A 208 16.16 -11.41 5.05
N LEU A 209 15.89 -10.18 5.51
CA LEU A 209 15.08 -9.21 4.77
C LEU A 209 15.67 -8.81 3.41
N VAL A 210 16.99 -8.94 3.24
CA VAL A 210 17.69 -8.62 1.98
C VAL A 210 17.35 -9.64 0.90
N VAL A 211 17.41 -10.94 1.23
CA VAL A 211 17.06 -12.02 0.28
C VAL A 211 15.59 -11.92 -0.12
N LEU A 212 14.71 -11.68 0.86
CA LEU A 212 13.29 -11.52 0.60
C LEU A 212 12.99 -10.30 -0.30
N SER A 213 13.76 -9.22 -0.16
CA SER A 213 13.62 -8.04 -1.01
C SER A 213 14.00 -8.33 -2.47
N TRP A 214 15.07 -9.09 -2.71
CA TRP A 214 15.48 -9.48 -4.07
C TRP A 214 14.49 -10.44 -4.72
N ILE A 215 14.05 -11.49 -4.01
CA ILE A 215 13.01 -12.41 -4.49
C ILE A 215 11.72 -11.64 -4.78
N GLY A 216 11.33 -10.75 -3.86
CA GLY A 216 10.18 -9.90 -4.02
C GLY A 216 10.30 -8.93 -5.20
N PHE A 217 11.51 -8.51 -5.60
CA PHE A 217 11.73 -7.69 -6.79
C PHE A 217 11.45 -8.48 -8.07
N PHE A 218 12.09 -9.64 -8.24
CA PHE A 218 11.85 -10.53 -9.38
C PHE A 218 10.40 -10.98 -9.46
N GLY A 219 9.78 -11.31 -8.33
CA GLY A 219 8.37 -11.68 -8.27
C GLY A 219 7.44 -10.60 -8.83
N ASN A 220 7.72 -9.31 -8.61
CA ASN A 220 6.86 -8.25 -9.18
C ASN A 220 7.01 -8.15 -10.70
N ILE A 221 8.23 -8.34 -11.22
CA ILE A 221 8.46 -8.32 -12.67
C ILE A 221 7.65 -9.45 -13.31
N LEU A 222 7.67 -10.64 -12.71
CA LEU A 222 6.88 -11.78 -13.17
C LEU A 222 5.37 -11.49 -13.10
N VAL A 223 4.87 -10.92 -12.00
CA VAL A 223 3.44 -10.56 -11.87
C VAL A 223 3.00 -9.53 -12.92
N ILE A 224 3.79 -8.47 -13.12
CA ILE A 224 3.49 -7.44 -14.13
C ILE A 224 3.48 -8.07 -15.53
N THR A 225 4.47 -8.92 -15.83
CA THR A 225 4.55 -9.63 -17.10
C THR A 225 3.36 -10.56 -17.30
N ALA A 226 2.98 -11.32 -16.26
CA ALA A 226 1.82 -12.22 -16.31
C ALA A 226 0.53 -11.46 -16.59
N ILE A 227 0.30 -10.33 -15.90
CA ILE A 227 -0.88 -9.49 -16.14
C ILE A 227 -0.89 -8.96 -17.57
N ALA A 228 0.26 -8.49 -18.07
CA ALA A 228 0.37 -7.99 -19.45
C ALA A 228 0.08 -9.09 -20.48
N ILE A 229 0.58 -10.31 -20.28
CA ILE A 229 0.31 -11.46 -21.15
C ILE A 229 -1.18 -11.83 -21.10
N ILE A 230 -1.77 -11.93 -19.91
CA ILE A 230 -3.18 -12.30 -19.74
C ILE A 230 -4.10 -11.28 -20.42
N VAL A 231 -3.90 -9.99 -20.14
CA VAL A 231 -4.69 -8.93 -20.77
C VAL A 231 -4.45 -8.90 -22.28
N GLY A 232 -3.21 -9.10 -22.73
CA GLY A 232 -2.88 -9.20 -24.16
C GLY A 232 -3.64 -10.33 -24.84
N GLN A 233 -3.58 -11.55 -24.31
CA GLN A 233 -4.31 -12.71 -24.83
C GLN A 233 -5.81 -12.45 -24.90
N MET A 234 -6.40 -11.93 -23.82
CA MET A 234 -7.82 -11.61 -23.77
C MET A 234 -8.28 -10.64 -24.85
N LEU A 235 -7.46 -9.65 -25.20
CA LEU A 235 -7.80 -8.70 -26.26
C LEU A 235 -7.90 -9.35 -27.65
N PHE A 236 -7.22 -10.46 -27.88
CA PHE A 236 -7.19 -11.17 -29.17
C PHE A 236 -8.10 -12.40 -29.23
N MET A 237 -8.61 -12.89 -28.09
CA MET A 237 -9.52 -14.03 -28.06
C MET A 237 -10.93 -13.65 -28.55
N GLU A 238 -11.67 -14.64 -29.04
CA GLU A 238 -13.07 -14.45 -29.39
C GLU A 238 -13.91 -14.25 -28.12
N HIS A 239 -14.81 -13.28 -28.18
CA HIS A 239 -15.56 -12.81 -27.02
C HIS A 239 -17.02 -13.28 -27.10
N VAL A 240 -17.58 -13.64 -25.95
CA VAL A 240 -19.03 -13.87 -25.85
C VAL A 240 -19.73 -12.53 -26.07
N PRO A 241 -20.80 -12.46 -26.91
CA PRO A 241 -21.48 -11.20 -27.15
C PRO A 241 -22.08 -10.69 -25.83
N MET A 242 -21.88 -9.41 -25.52
CA MET A 242 -22.30 -8.81 -24.24
C MET A 242 -23.80 -9.00 -23.93
N SER A 243 -24.64 -9.18 -24.96
CA SER A 243 -26.08 -9.44 -24.82
C SER A 243 -26.42 -10.77 -24.13
N TYR A 244 -25.51 -11.74 -24.16
CA TYR A 244 -25.69 -13.03 -23.51
C TYR A 244 -25.25 -13.04 -22.05
N LEU A 245 -24.48 -12.03 -21.62
CA LEU A 245 -23.99 -11.95 -20.25
C LEU A 245 -24.95 -11.13 -19.38
N PRO A 246 -25.31 -11.61 -18.19
CA PRO A 246 -26.16 -10.87 -17.27
C PRO A 246 -25.49 -9.56 -16.84
N ALA A 247 -26.21 -8.46 -16.99
CA ALA A 247 -25.77 -7.15 -16.49
C ALA A 247 -25.65 -7.14 -14.95
N VAL A 248 -26.58 -7.84 -14.29
CA VAL A 248 -26.69 -8.06 -12.84
C VAL A 248 -27.12 -9.52 -12.64
N THR A 249 -26.54 -10.23 -11.68
CA THR A 249 -26.89 -11.62 -11.36
C THR A 249 -27.85 -11.71 -10.16
N SER A 250 -27.34 -11.72 -8.92
CA SER A 250 -28.09 -11.87 -7.67
C SER A 250 -27.42 -11.15 -6.51
N ILE A 251 -28.14 -10.88 -5.43
CA ILE A 251 -27.60 -10.21 -4.23
C ILE A 251 -26.48 -11.05 -3.59
N GLU A 252 -26.65 -12.37 -3.56
CA GLU A 252 -25.62 -13.29 -3.06
C GLU A 252 -24.35 -13.21 -3.91
N GLY A 253 -24.48 -13.27 -5.24
CA GLY A 253 -23.36 -13.16 -6.16
C GLY A 253 -22.64 -11.82 -6.07
N VAL A 254 -23.38 -10.72 -5.98
CA VAL A 254 -22.82 -9.37 -5.75
C VAL A 254 -22.09 -9.30 -4.40
N THR A 255 -22.60 -9.96 -3.35
CA THR A 255 -21.96 -9.98 -2.02
C THR A 255 -20.65 -10.77 -2.04
N LEU A 256 -20.62 -11.93 -2.72
CA LEU A 256 -19.41 -12.73 -2.91
C LEU A 256 -18.37 -11.97 -3.74
N ALA A 257 -18.81 -11.34 -4.84
CA ALA A 257 -17.97 -10.50 -5.67
C ALA A 257 -17.38 -9.32 -4.89
N ALA A 258 -18.16 -8.70 -3.99
CA ALA A 258 -17.67 -7.62 -3.15
C ALA A 258 -16.50 -8.07 -2.27
N GLY A 259 -16.57 -9.28 -1.71
CA GLY A 259 -15.47 -9.89 -0.95
C GLY A 259 -14.19 -10.01 -1.78
N SER A 260 -14.30 -10.55 -3.00
CA SER A 260 -13.17 -10.68 -3.93
C SER A 260 -12.57 -9.34 -4.36
N VAL A 261 -13.42 -8.35 -4.63
CA VAL A 261 -12.98 -6.98 -4.99
C VAL A 261 -12.33 -6.27 -3.81
N ILE A 262 -12.89 -6.36 -2.60
CA ILE A 262 -12.27 -5.80 -1.37
C ILE A 262 -10.92 -6.47 -1.12
N TYR A 263 -10.84 -7.79 -1.28
CA TYR A 263 -9.59 -8.54 -1.14
C TYR A 263 -8.54 -8.06 -2.14
N ALA A 264 -8.91 -7.86 -3.42
CA ALA A 264 -8.00 -7.33 -4.43
C ALA A 264 -7.46 -5.94 -4.03
N TYR A 265 -8.34 -5.04 -3.58
CA TYR A 265 -7.96 -3.70 -3.10
C TYR A 265 -7.21 -3.65 -1.76
N SER A 266 -6.93 -4.79 -1.14
CA SER A 266 -6.32 -4.86 0.19
C SER A 266 -4.84 -4.44 0.20
N ALA A 267 -4.59 -3.14 0.42
CA ALA A 267 -3.26 -2.59 0.74
C ALA A 267 -3.22 -1.82 2.06
N GLN A 268 -4.27 -1.96 2.87
CA GLN A 268 -4.45 -1.17 4.09
C GLN A 268 -3.40 -1.46 5.16
N GLY A 269 -2.77 -2.63 5.16
CA GLY A 269 -1.70 -2.99 6.10
C GLY A 269 -0.37 -2.29 5.82
N VAL A 270 -0.12 -1.83 4.59
CA VAL A 270 1.17 -1.23 4.21
C VAL A 270 1.15 0.30 4.16
N VAL A 271 -0.03 0.93 4.22
CA VAL A 271 -0.18 2.37 4.00
C VAL A 271 0.59 3.23 5.03
N LEU A 272 0.48 2.93 6.33
CA LEU A 272 1.18 3.70 7.37
C LEU A 272 2.68 3.41 7.44
N PRO A 273 3.16 2.15 7.41
CA PRO A 273 4.59 1.88 7.32
C PRO A 273 5.25 2.55 6.11
N LEU A 274 4.52 2.65 5.00
CA LEU A 274 4.98 3.33 3.80
C LEU A 274 5.05 4.84 4.00
N GLU A 275 3.97 5.45 4.50
CA GLU A 275 3.88 6.87 4.85
C GLU A 275 5.02 7.29 5.80
N ASN A 276 5.30 6.47 6.82
CA ASN A 276 6.34 6.69 7.81
C ASN A 276 7.77 6.66 7.22
N LYS A 277 7.97 6.06 6.04
CA LYS A 277 9.27 6.00 5.35
C LYS A 277 9.43 7.11 4.30
N MET A 278 8.37 7.83 3.93
CA MET A 278 8.41 8.86 2.88
C MET A 278 9.15 10.12 3.32
N ARG A 279 9.93 10.72 2.40
CA ARG A 279 10.58 12.03 2.63
C ARG A 279 9.55 13.15 2.80
N LYS A 280 8.47 13.12 2.01
CA LYS A 280 7.34 14.06 2.09
C LYS A 280 6.03 13.30 2.31
N PRO A 281 5.67 12.99 3.57
CA PRO A 281 4.45 12.23 3.88
C PRO A 281 3.16 12.90 3.40
N GLN A 282 3.17 14.23 3.23
CA GLN A 282 2.02 15.00 2.73
C GLN A 282 1.65 14.62 1.30
N ASP A 283 2.62 14.22 0.47
CA ASP A 283 2.41 13.74 -0.90
C ASP A 283 1.59 12.43 -0.96
N MET A 284 1.43 11.74 0.19
CA MET A 284 0.55 10.57 0.30
C MET A 284 -0.93 10.94 0.08
N LEU A 285 -1.29 12.19 0.34
CA LEU A 285 -2.65 12.73 0.30
C LEU A 285 -2.86 13.66 -0.92
N GLY A 286 -4.12 13.89 -1.28
CA GLY A 286 -4.52 14.82 -2.35
C GLY A 286 -5.06 14.10 -3.59
N PHE A 287 -5.58 14.87 -4.55
CA PHE A 287 -6.15 14.31 -5.79
C PHE A 287 -5.09 13.64 -6.66
N PHE A 288 -3.92 14.29 -6.79
CA PHE A 288 -2.72 13.71 -7.39
C PHE A 288 -1.75 13.12 -6.34
N GLY A 289 -2.28 12.79 -5.16
CA GLY A 289 -1.51 12.12 -4.11
C GLY A 289 -1.24 10.66 -4.46
N VAL A 290 -0.26 10.06 -3.78
CA VAL A 290 0.14 8.66 -3.99
C VAL A 290 -1.05 7.71 -3.92
N ILE A 291 -1.90 7.82 -2.89
CA ILE A 291 -3.07 6.93 -2.72
C ILE A 291 -4.04 7.04 -3.90
N SER A 292 -4.40 8.26 -4.29
CA SER A 292 -5.40 8.52 -5.33
C SER A 292 -4.94 8.01 -6.70
N ILE A 293 -3.68 8.29 -7.07
CA ILE A 293 -3.11 7.81 -8.33
C ILE A 293 -2.99 6.28 -8.33
N SER A 294 -2.51 5.68 -7.23
CA SER A 294 -2.37 4.22 -7.13
C SER A 294 -3.72 3.51 -7.24
N VAL A 295 -4.76 3.99 -6.54
CA VAL A 295 -6.10 3.37 -6.60
C VAL A 295 -6.76 3.58 -7.95
N ALA A 296 -6.62 4.75 -8.58
CA ALA A 296 -7.16 5.01 -9.92
C ALA A 296 -6.51 4.11 -10.99
N PHE A 297 -5.17 3.96 -10.93
CA PHE A 297 -4.45 3.04 -11.82
C PHE A 297 -4.91 1.59 -11.62
N ILE A 298 -5.00 1.14 -10.37
CA ILE A 298 -5.42 -0.23 -10.05
C ILE A 298 -6.88 -0.47 -10.45
N PHE A 299 -7.77 0.51 -10.27
CA PHE A 299 -9.14 0.43 -10.75
C PHE A 299 -9.21 0.17 -12.26
N ALA A 300 -8.41 0.88 -13.07
CA ALA A 300 -8.36 0.64 -14.51
C ALA A 300 -7.91 -0.79 -14.83
N VAL A 301 -6.84 -1.28 -14.18
CA VAL A 301 -6.36 -2.66 -14.34
C VAL A 301 -7.46 -3.66 -13.96
N TYR A 302 -8.15 -3.44 -12.84
CA TYR A 302 -9.17 -4.34 -12.33
C TYR A 302 -10.40 -4.42 -13.22
N VAL A 303 -10.86 -3.28 -13.74
CA VAL A 303 -11.98 -3.26 -14.69
C VAL A 303 -11.58 -3.94 -15.99
N ILE A 304 -10.38 -3.66 -16.53
CA ILE A 304 -9.91 -4.30 -17.77
C ILE A 304 -9.83 -5.82 -17.58
N THR A 305 -9.15 -6.29 -16.54
CA THR A 305 -8.99 -7.73 -16.30
C THR A 305 -10.31 -8.41 -15.97
N GLY A 306 -11.14 -7.83 -15.08
CA GLY A 306 -12.41 -8.40 -14.68
C GLY A 306 -13.44 -8.43 -15.82
N PHE A 307 -13.58 -7.32 -16.54
CA PHE A 307 -14.52 -7.20 -17.65
C PHE A 307 -14.12 -8.09 -18.82
N LEU A 308 -12.87 -7.99 -19.30
CA LEU A 308 -12.41 -8.82 -20.41
C LEU A 308 -12.42 -10.30 -20.03
N GLY A 309 -12.01 -10.65 -18.82
CA GLY A 309 -12.01 -12.06 -18.41
C GLY A 309 -13.38 -12.68 -18.34
N TYR A 310 -14.39 -11.94 -17.88
CA TYR A 310 -15.76 -12.44 -17.94
C TYR A 310 -16.28 -12.48 -19.38
N LEU A 311 -15.92 -11.50 -20.21
CA LEU A 311 -16.31 -11.45 -21.61
C LEU A 311 -15.73 -12.60 -22.45
N THR A 312 -14.49 -13.02 -22.17
CA THR A 312 -13.81 -14.11 -22.90
C THR A 312 -14.31 -15.49 -22.47
N TYR A 313 -14.47 -15.73 -21.16
CA TYR A 313 -14.73 -17.08 -20.65
C TYR A 313 -16.16 -17.34 -20.18
N GLY A 314 -16.98 -16.29 -20.00
CA GLY A 314 -18.37 -16.42 -19.59
C GLY A 314 -18.53 -17.30 -18.34
N ASP A 315 -19.38 -18.33 -18.46
CA ASP A 315 -19.68 -19.23 -17.35
C ASP A 315 -18.60 -20.28 -17.05
N HIS A 316 -17.58 -20.38 -17.89
CA HIS A 316 -16.50 -21.38 -17.77
C HIS A 316 -15.33 -20.91 -16.89
N LEU A 317 -15.44 -19.74 -16.26
CA LEU A 317 -14.42 -19.21 -15.36
C LEU A 317 -14.19 -20.11 -14.14
N LYS A 318 -12.91 -20.43 -13.90
CA LYS A 318 -12.43 -21.10 -12.69
C LYS A 318 -12.02 -20.04 -11.65
N GLY A 319 -11.72 -20.48 -10.43
CA GLY A 319 -11.41 -19.59 -9.28
C GLY A 319 -10.27 -18.57 -9.49
N SER A 320 -9.43 -18.77 -10.50
CA SER A 320 -8.45 -17.79 -10.98
C SER A 320 -8.41 -17.86 -12.50
N ILE A 321 -8.28 -16.71 -13.15
CA ILE A 321 -8.21 -16.62 -14.61
C ILE A 321 -7.03 -17.37 -15.22
N THR A 322 -5.94 -17.50 -14.48
CA THR A 322 -4.75 -18.24 -14.90
C THR A 322 -5.07 -19.71 -15.19
N LEU A 323 -6.01 -20.31 -14.45
CA LEU A 323 -6.44 -21.71 -14.61
C LEU A 323 -7.32 -21.93 -15.87
N ASN A 324 -7.74 -20.85 -16.51
CA ASN A 324 -8.55 -20.86 -17.73
C ASN A 324 -7.70 -20.71 -19.00
N LEU A 325 -6.42 -20.35 -18.87
CA LEU A 325 -5.53 -20.26 -20.02
C LEU A 325 -5.28 -21.66 -20.57
N THR A 326 -5.39 -21.81 -21.89
CA THR A 326 -5.12 -23.08 -22.57
C THR A 326 -3.61 -23.30 -22.67
N ASN A 327 -3.16 -24.53 -22.44
CA ASN A 327 -1.76 -24.94 -22.59
C ASN A 327 -1.32 -25.10 -24.07
N SER A 328 -1.97 -24.41 -25.00
CA SER A 328 -1.65 -24.47 -26.43
C SER A 328 -0.50 -23.48 -26.73
N PRO A 329 0.51 -23.90 -27.52
CA PRO A 329 1.73 -23.13 -27.76
C PRO A 329 1.52 -21.80 -28.51
#